data_AF-A0A4Z1CBS2-F1
#
_entry.id   AF-A0A4Z1CBS2-F1
#
_cell.length_a   1.000
_cell.length_b   1.000
_cell.length_c   1.000
_cell.angle_alpha   90.00
_cell.angle_beta   90.00
_cell.angle_gamma   90.00
#
_symmetry.space_group_name_H-M   'P 1'
#
loop_
_entity.id
_entity.type
_entity.pdbx_description
1 polymer ?
#
loop_
_entity_poly.entity_id
_entity_poly.type
_entity_poly.pdbx_seq_one_letter_code
_entity_poly.pdbx_strand_id
1 'polypeptide(L)'
;MINWKKIHYFTYTFCRYFLATMIISYAFAKIFETQFISQPSVYDKPIGNLSGFELTWFYYGYSYWYGLIIASTQIISSLLLFFRQTTRIGIIIFLTFMVNILLMDFAYDIDGAKGMAVVLTIMALFVFFSDYKELIKYFIKTPPLFEEERTTRINKISNLKFIYIPLVFIGLFVLITTLKDKFLSQNHFFGAWENVESNERIYFESANTFQKVNNSTFKPINSGVYNFEKDSIYLKGTQEENQTPEIILKGKFNINNNELKIETTKGVKIYKRIR
;
A
#
# COMPACT_ATOMS: atom_id res chain seq x y z
N MET A 1 -47.53 13.10 20.49
CA MET A 1 -47.13 11.91 19.69
C MET A 1 -45.86 12.27 18.92
N ILE A 2 -44.77 11.53 19.08
CA ILE A 2 -43.49 11.82 18.42
C ILE A 2 -43.62 11.62 16.91
N ASN A 3 -43.25 12.62 16.11
CA ASN A 3 -43.24 12.53 14.65
C ASN A 3 -41.89 12.00 14.15
N TRP A 4 -41.78 10.68 14.03
CA TRP A 4 -40.58 9.97 13.60
C TRP A 4 -40.05 10.41 12.23
N LYS A 5 -40.94 10.76 11.29
CA LYS A 5 -40.53 11.24 9.96
C LYS A 5 -39.82 12.60 10.04
N LYS A 6 -40.33 13.50 10.87
CA LYS A 6 -39.73 14.82 11.09
C LYS A 6 -38.37 14.71 11.77
N ILE A 7 -38.24 13.82 12.75
CA ILE A 7 -36.96 13.54 13.42
C ILE A 7 -35.95 12.99 12.43
N HIS A 8 -36.31 11.93 11.68
CA HIS A 8 -35.42 11.33 10.68
C HIS A 8 -34.94 12.35 9.64
N TYR A 9 -35.85 13.17 9.11
CA TYR A 9 -35.51 14.23 8.16
C TYR A 9 -34.54 15.27 8.75
N PHE A 10 -34.77 15.69 10.00
CA PHE A 10 -33.89 16.64 10.68
C PHE A 10 -32.51 16.04 10.94
N THR A 11 -32.45 14.82 11.50
CA THR A 11 -31.19 14.10 11.75
C THR A 11 -30.42 13.87 10.45
N TYR A 12 -31.10 13.45 9.38
CA TYR A 12 -30.50 13.27 8.06
C TYR A 12 -29.87 14.56 7.53
N THR A 13 -30.60 15.67 7.64
CA THR A 13 -30.10 16.99 7.21
C THR A 13 -28.92 17.45 8.07
N PHE A 14 -29.03 17.32 9.39
CA PHE A 14 -27.96 17.64 10.32
C PHE A 14 -26.69 16.84 10.02
N CYS A 15 -26.80 15.51 9.87
CA CYS A 15 -25.66 14.64 9.59
C CYS A 15 -24.96 15.06 8.29
N ARG A 16 -25.70 15.34 7.21
CA ARG A 16 -25.11 15.75 5.94
C ARG A 16 -24.30 17.04 6.05
N TYR A 17 -24.88 18.06 6.67
CA TYR A 17 -24.21 19.35 6.81
C TYR A 17 -23.02 19.25 7.76
N PHE A 18 -23.15 18.52 8.87
CA PHE A 18 -22.05 18.29 9.80
C PHE A 18 -20.88 17.53 9.14
N LEU A 19 -21.16 16.45 8.41
CA LEU A 19 -20.16 15.67 7.68
C LEU A 19 -19.41 16.54 6.67
N ALA A 20 -20.14 17.31 5.86
CA ALA A 20 -19.57 18.21 4.86
C ALA A 20 -18.69 19.29 5.51
N THR A 21 -19.17 19.95 6.56
CA THR A 21 -18.41 20.99 7.27
C THR A 21 -17.14 20.45 7.90
N MET A 22 -17.21 19.30 8.59
CA MET A 22 -16.04 18.71 9.22
C MET A 22 -15.00 18.27 8.20
N ILE A 23 -15.39 17.59 7.13
CA ILE A 23 -14.41 17.12 6.15
C ILE A 23 -13.81 18.26 5.32
N ILE A 24 -14.55 19.34 5.06
CA ILE A 24 -13.98 20.55 4.46
C ILE A 24 -12.87 21.14 5.35
N SER A 25 -13.05 21.17 6.68
CA SER A 25 -11.99 21.69 7.56
C SER A 25 -10.73 20.82 7.51
N TYR A 26 -10.87 19.48 7.51
CA TYR A 26 -9.74 18.57 7.32
C TYR A 26 -9.09 18.67 5.93
N ALA A 27 -9.88 18.95 4.88
CA ALA A 27 -9.35 19.14 3.53
C ALA A 27 -8.53 20.42 3.44
N PHE A 28 -9.03 21.53 4.00
CA PHE A 28 -8.27 22.77 4.09
C PHE A 28 -7.01 22.61 4.94
N ALA A 29 -7.07 21.83 6.02
CA ALA A 29 -5.88 21.55 6.82
C ALA A 29 -4.76 20.87 5.98
N LYS A 30 -5.12 20.01 5.02
CA LYS A 30 -4.14 19.42 4.09
C LYS A 30 -3.60 20.43 3.07
N ILE A 31 -4.44 21.33 2.58
CA ILE A 31 -4.04 22.35 1.59
C ILE A 31 -3.11 23.39 2.23
N PHE A 32 -3.41 23.81 3.47
CA PHE A 32 -2.59 24.77 4.21
C PHE A 32 -1.43 24.10 4.97
N GLU A 33 -1.15 22.83 4.65
CA GLU A 33 -0.09 22.02 5.27
C GLU A 33 -0.22 21.89 6.80
N THR A 34 -1.32 22.25 7.43
CA THR A 34 -1.51 22.03 8.87
C THR A 34 -1.79 20.55 9.22
N GLN A 35 -2.05 19.71 8.21
CA GLN A 35 -2.01 18.26 8.29
C GLN A 35 -0.85 17.68 7.48
N PHE A 36 -0.33 16.53 7.93
CA PHE A 36 0.79 15.79 7.33
C PHE A 36 2.18 16.46 7.44
N ILE A 37 2.33 17.41 8.37
CA ILE A 37 3.66 17.88 8.79
C ILE A 37 4.23 16.93 9.83
N SER A 38 5.47 16.48 9.60
CA SER A 38 6.28 15.76 10.59
C SER A 38 7.18 16.72 11.36
N GLN A 39 7.35 16.50 12.67
CA GLN A 39 8.25 17.30 13.48
C GLN A 39 9.72 16.98 13.14
N PRO A 40 10.66 17.93 13.31
CA PRO A 40 12.08 17.70 13.01
C PRO A 40 12.67 16.45 13.68
N SER A 41 12.28 16.16 14.92
CA SER A 41 12.73 14.98 15.66
C SER A 41 12.33 13.64 15.02
N VAL A 42 11.32 13.63 14.15
CA VAL A 42 10.87 12.44 13.41
C VAL A 42 11.87 12.13 12.28
N TYR A 43 12.48 13.14 11.68
CA TYR A 43 13.44 12.96 10.57
C TYR A 43 14.73 12.27 11.01
N ASP A 44 15.11 12.46 12.29
CA ASP A 44 16.32 11.86 12.85
C ASP A 44 16.08 10.41 13.35
N LYS A 45 14.83 9.96 13.42
CA LYS A 45 14.51 8.59 13.85
C LYS A 45 14.75 7.60 12.72
N PRO A 46 15.38 6.43 12.99
CA PRO A 46 15.37 5.33 12.04
C PRO A 46 13.93 4.92 11.68
N ILE A 47 13.66 4.60 10.42
CA ILE A 47 12.32 4.22 9.94
C ILE A 47 11.68 3.11 10.78
N GLY A 48 12.49 2.13 11.22
CA GLY A 48 12.02 1.02 12.06
C GLY A 48 11.59 1.41 13.48
N ASN A 49 11.87 2.64 13.92
CA ASN A 49 11.52 3.19 15.24
C ASN A 49 10.41 4.24 15.18
N LEU A 50 9.85 4.51 13.99
CA LEU A 50 8.71 5.41 13.84
C LEU A 50 7.44 4.76 14.38
N SER A 51 6.65 5.51 15.15
CA SER A 51 5.29 5.10 15.48
C SER A 51 4.41 5.07 14.22
N GLY A 52 3.29 4.34 14.27
CA GLY A 52 2.36 4.28 13.14
C GLY A 52 1.83 5.65 12.70
N PHE A 53 1.59 6.55 13.67
CA PHE A 53 1.26 7.96 13.41
C PHE A 53 2.38 8.70 12.66
N GLU A 54 3.61 8.67 13.19
CA GLU A 54 4.76 9.37 12.59
C GLU A 54 5.03 8.86 11.17
N LEU A 55 5.01 7.54 10.98
CA LEU A 55 5.20 6.92 9.67
C LEU A 55 4.13 7.34 8.67
N THR A 56 2.87 7.36 9.10
CA THR A 56 1.73 7.76 8.26
C THR A 56 1.81 9.24 7.88
N TRP A 57 2.09 10.12 8.85
CA TRP A 57 2.25 11.55 8.61
C TRP A 57 3.43 11.84 7.69
N PHE A 58 4.55 11.16 7.89
CA PHE A 58 5.71 11.28 7.01
C PHE A 58 5.39 10.82 5.58
N TYR A 59 4.71 9.68 5.42
CA TYR A 59 4.34 9.13 4.12
C TYR A 59 3.40 10.07 3.33
N TYR A 60 2.30 10.51 3.94
CA TYR A 60 1.36 11.42 3.28
C TYR A 60 1.95 12.83 3.09
N GLY A 61 2.88 13.25 3.96
CA GLY A 61 3.58 14.53 3.87
C GLY A 61 4.67 14.57 2.79
N TYR A 62 5.20 13.42 2.36
CA TYR A 62 6.26 13.36 1.35
C TYR A 62 5.84 13.96 0.00
N SER A 63 4.58 13.80 -0.40
CA SER A 63 4.06 14.31 -1.67
C SER A 63 2.90 15.28 -1.46
N TYR A 64 3.19 16.57 -1.49
CA TYR A 64 2.18 17.63 -1.39
C TYR A 64 1.09 17.50 -2.47
N TRP A 65 1.47 17.18 -3.71
CA TRP A 65 0.52 16.97 -4.81
C TRP A 65 -0.48 15.84 -4.53
N TYR A 66 -0.03 14.74 -3.92
CA TYR A 66 -0.92 13.66 -3.52
C TYR A 66 -1.88 14.10 -2.40
N GLY A 67 -1.40 14.87 -1.42
CA GLY A 67 -2.22 15.51 -0.39
C GLY A 67 -3.33 16.41 -0.98
N LEU A 68 -3.03 17.18 -2.02
CA LEU A 68 -4.00 18.02 -2.73
C LEU A 68 -5.11 17.22 -3.43
N ILE A 69 -4.78 16.06 -4.01
CA ILE A 69 -5.79 15.17 -4.63
C ILE A 69 -6.77 14.66 -3.56
N ILE A 70 -6.24 14.23 -2.41
CA ILE A 70 -7.07 13.78 -1.27
C ILE A 70 -7.98 14.93 -0.81
N ALA A 71 -7.42 16.11 -0.59
CA ALA A 71 -8.18 17.29 -0.14
C ALA A 71 -9.26 17.70 -1.16
N SER A 72 -8.94 17.67 -2.45
CA SER A 72 -9.88 18.00 -3.53
C SER A 72 -11.04 17.00 -3.59
N THR A 73 -10.75 15.70 -3.43
CA THR A 73 -11.78 14.65 -3.37
C THR A 73 -12.70 14.86 -2.15
N GLN A 74 -12.13 15.21 -1.00
CA GLN A 74 -12.86 15.55 0.22
C GLN A 74 -13.77 16.78 0.05
N ILE A 75 -13.27 17.84 -0.59
CA ILE A 75 -14.04 19.05 -0.89
C ILE A 75 -15.18 18.74 -1.86
N ILE A 76 -14.91 18.04 -2.97
CA ILE A 76 -15.93 17.68 -3.97
C ILE A 76 -17.04 16.88 -3.30
N SER A 77 -16.70 15.84 -2.54
CA SER A 77 -17.68 15.03 -1.81
C SER A 77 -18.52 15.88 -0.85
N SER A 78 -17.89 16.77 -0.10
CA SER A 78 -18.57 17.64 0.87
C SER A 78 -19.51 18.66 0.20
N LEU A 79 -19.09 19.25 -0.93
CA LEU A 79 -19.94 20.13 -1.73
C LEU A 79 -21.18 19.40 -2.23
N LEU A 80 -21.03 18.15 -2.70
CA LEU A 80 -22.16 17.31 -3.12
C LEU A 80 -23.09 16.97 -1.94
N LEU A 81 -22.58 16.86 -0.71
CA LEU A 81 -23.40 16.60 0.47
C LEU A 81 -24.28 17.79 0.88
N PHE A 82 -23.92 19.03 0.53
CA PHE A 82 -24.78 20.20 0.81
C PHE A 82 -26.05 20.21 -0.04
N PHE A 83 -25.98 19.77 -1.30
CA PHE A 83 -27.15 19.76 -2.18
C PHE A 83 -27.91 18.43 -2.09
N ARG A 84 -29.22 18.51 -1.81
CA ARG A 84 -30.07 17.32 -1.63
C ARG A 84 -30.09 16.40 -2.86
N GLN A 85 -29.95 16.96 -4.06
CA GLN A 85 -30.00 16.19 -5.32
C GLN A 85 -28.72 15.38 -5.56
N THR A 86 -27.56 15.88 -5.11
CA THR A 86 -26.26 15.24 -5.35
C THR A 86 -25.75 14.43 -4.16
N THR A 87 -26.51 14.39 -3.07
CA THR A 87 -26.14 13.71 -1.83
C THR A 87 -25.77 12.24 -2.03
N ARG A 88 -26.45 11.53 -2.93
CA ARG A 88 -26.18 10.11 -3.21
C ARG A 88 -24.76 9.89 -3.72
N ILE A 89 -24.32 10.73 -4.66
CA ILE A 89 -22.96 10.67 -5.20
C ILE A 89 -21.98 11.13 -4.13
N GLY A 90 -22.29 12.25 -3.45
CA GLY A 90 -21.46 12.80 -2.39
C GLY A 90 -21.16 11.80 -1.28
N ILE A 91 -22.18 11.09 -0.79
CA ILE A 91 -22.04 10.14 0.33
C ILE A 91 -21.29 8.86 -0.06
N ILE A 92 -21.40 8.41 -1.31
CA ILE A 92 -20.63 7.26 -1.81
C ILE A 92 -19.14 7.63 -1.85
N ILE A 93 -18.80 8.80 -2.41
CA ILE A 93 -17.41 9.28 -2.42
C ILE A 93 -16.91 9.48 -0.98
N PHE A 94 -17.77 10.03 -0.10
CA PHE A 94 -17.46 10.26 1.31
C PHE A 94 -17.06 8.97 2.02
N LEU A 95 -17.90 7.94 1.91
CA LEU A 95 -17.67 6.65 2.54
C LEU A 95 -16.40 5.97 2.01
N THR A 96 -16.09 6.09 0.72
CA THR A 96 -14.88 5.52 0.13
C THR A 96 -13.62 6.00 0.85
N PHE A 97 -13.45 7.32 1.03
CA PHE A 97 -12.27 7.83 1.73
C PHE A 97 -12.40 7.72 3.26
N MET A 98 -13.59 7.87 3.85
CA MET A 98 -13.71 7.80 5.32
C MET A 98 -13.50 6.39 5.86
N VAL A 99 -13.97 5.36 5.15
CA VAL A 99 -13.67 3.98 5.54
C VAL A 99 -12.17 3.72 5.43
N ASN A 100 -11.50 4.25 4.39
CA ASN A 100 -10.06 4.13 4.28
C ASN A 100 -9.32 4.83 5.43
N ILE A 101 -9.71 6.06 5.79
CA ILE A 101 -9.17 6.80 6.93
C ILE A 101 -9.39 6.02 8.22
N LEU A 102 -10.61 5.51 8.45
CA LEU A 102 -10.93 4.72 9.64
C LEU A 102 -10.04 3.47 9.75
N LEU A 103 -9.90 2.73 8.65
CA LEU A 103 -9.05 1.54 8.61
C LEU A 103 -7.58 1.88 8.86
N MET A 104 -7.08 2.98 8.28
CA MET A 104 -5.73 3.47 8.52
C MET A 104 -5.53 3.81 10.00
N ASP A 105 -6.48 4.55 10.59
CA ASP A 105 -6.41 4.96 12.00
C ASP A 105 -6.34 3.76 12.95
N PHE A 106 -7.09 2.69 12.68
CA PHE A 106 -7.03 1.45 13.45
C PHE A 106 -5.76 0.62 13.15
N ALA A 107 -5.35 0.50 11.89
CA ALA A 107 -4.20 -0.33 11.51
C ALA A 107 -2.86 0.25 11.98
N TYR A 108 -2.75 1.57 12.10
CA TYR A 108 -1.53 2.28 12.50
C TYR A 108 -1.61 2.91 13.90
N ASP A 109 -2.63 2.54 14.67
CA ASP A 109 -2.86 3.02 16.04
C ASP A 109 -2.81 4.55 16.21
N ILE A 110 -3.54 5.27 15.34
CA ILE A 110 -3.61 6.74 15.36
C ILE A 110 -4.69 7.22 16.36
N ASP A 111 -4.39 7.13 17.65
CA ASP A 111 -5.38 7.35 18.72
C ASP A 111 -6.05 8.73 18.73
N GLY A 112 -5.34 9.78 18.31
CA GLY A 112 -5.87 11.16 18.29
C GLY A 112 -6.99 11.40 17.27
N ALA A 113 -7.13 10.56 16.24
CA ALA A 113 -8.10 10.74 15.15
C ALA A 113 -9.20 9.66 15.11
N LYS A 114 -8.93 8.46 15.66
CA LYS A 114 -9.83 7.29 15.67
C LYS A 114 -11.26 7.64 16.07
N GLY A 115 -11.45 8.34 17.19
CA GLY A 115 -12.78 8.66 17.73
C GLY A 115 -13.62 9.49 16.76
N MET A 116 -13.04 10.52 16.16
CA MET A 116 -13.73 11.37 15.19
C MET A 116 -14.02 10.59 13.90
N ALA A 117 -13.08 9.78 13.42
CA ALA A 117 -13.28 8.95 12.24
C ALA A 117 -14.45 7.96 12.41
N VAL A 118 -14.59 7.36 13.60
CA VAL A 118 -15.73 6.47 13.93
C VAL A 118 -17.05 7.23 13.85
N VAL A 119 -17.15 8.39 14.52
CA VAL A 119 -18.39 9.19 14.55
C VAL A 119 -18.80 9.62 13.14
N LEU A 120 -17.86 10.15 12.36
CA LEU A 120 -18.12 10.57 10.98
C LEU A 120 -18.53 9.39 10.09
N THR A 121 -17.91 8.22 10.26
CA THR A 121 -18.26 7.01 9.49
C THR A 121 -19.66 6.53 9.84
N ILE A 122 -20.03 6.46 11.13
CA ILE A 122 -21.37 6.07 11.56
C ILE A 122 -22.43 7.04 11.02
N MET A 123 -22.19 8.34 11.10
CA MET A 123 -23.08 9.35 10.54
C MET A 123 -23.20 9.22 9.01
N ALA A 124 -22.11 8.92 8.32
CA ALA A 124 -22.12 8.71 6.88
C ALA A 124 -22.91 7.46 6.48
N LEU A 125 -22.75 6.36 7.22
CA LEU A 125 -23.54 5.14 7.05
C LEU A 125 -25.02 5.41 7.30
N PHE A 126 -25.37 6.19 8.32
CA PHE A 126 -26.75 6.61 8.57
C PHE A 126 -27.34 7.39 7.38
N VAL A 127 -26.58 8.35 6.82
CA VAL A 127 -27.02 9.11 5.62
C VAL A 127 -27.17 8.19 4.41
N PHE A 128 -26.23 7.28 4.19
CA PHE A 128 -26.27 6.31 3.10
C PHE A 128 -27.47 5.36 3.19
N PHE A 129 -27.67 4.74 4.36
CA PHE A 129 -28.78 3.82 4.58
C PHE A 129 -30.14 4.51 4.68
N SER A 130 -30.20 5.82 4.93
CA SER A 130 -31.47 6.56 4.89
C SER A 130 -32.14 6.57 3.51
N ASP A 131 -31.39 6.31 2.43
CA ASP A 131 -31.90 6.22 1.04
C ASP A 131 -31.66 4.83 0.41
N TYR A 132 -31.54 3.77 1.23
CA TYR A 132 -31.15 2.42 0.77
C TYR A 132 -32.06 1.85 -0.34
N LYS A 133 -33.36 2.16 -0.31
CA LYS A 133 -34.33 1.64 -1.28
C LYS A 133 -34.03 2.11 -2.69
N GLU A 134 -33.70 3.39 -2.83
CA GLU A 134 -33.34 3.96 -4.13
C GLU A 134 -31.96 3.44 -4.56
N LEU A 135 -31.00 3.30 -3.65
CA LEU A 135 -29.70 2.71 -3.97
C LEU A 135 -29.82 1.29 -4.52
N ILE A 136 -30.63 0.43 -3.89
CA ILE A 136 -30.92 -0.93 -4.39
C ILE A 136 -31.54 -0.86 -5.79
N LYS A 137 -32.50 0.04 -6.00
CA LYS A 137 -33.15 0.23 -7.30
C LYS A 137 -32.17 0.65 -8.40
N TYR A 138 -31.18 1.48 -8.10
CA TYR A 138 -30.18 1.92 -9.08
C TYR A 138 -29.07 0.89 -9.34
N PHE A 139 -28.59 0.20 -8.30
CA PHE A 139 -27.40 -0.66 -8.41
C PHE A 139 -27.70 -2.14 -8.61
N ILE A 140 -28.82 -2.65 -8.07
CA ILE A 140 -29.13 -4.08 -8.08
C ILE A 140 -30.19 -4.42 -9.14
N LYS A 141 -31.14 -3.50 -9.39
CA LYS A 141 -32.16 -3.76 -10.42
C LYS A 141 -31.49 -3.84 -11.79
N THR A 142 -31.86 -4.87 -12.54
CA THR A 142 -31.43 -5.03 -13.93
C THR A 142 -31.78 -3.75 -14.71
N PRO A 143 -30.82 -3.12 -15.39
CA PRO A 143 -31.12 -1.91 -16.15
C PRO A 143 -32.03 -2.27 -17.33
N PRO A 144 -32.87 -1.34 -17.80
CA PRO A 144 -33.85 -1.58 -18.87
C PRO A 144 -33.18 -2.07 -20.16
N LEU A 145 -31.91 -1.71 -20.40
CA LEU A 145 -31.10 -2.22 -21.51
C LEU A 145 -30.99 -3.75 -21.56
N PHE A 146 -31.17 -4.44 -20.42
CA PHE A 146 -31.09 -5.89 -20.32
C PHE A 146 -32.41 -6.54 -19.89
N GLU A 147 -33.54 -5.81 -19.93
CA GLU A 147 -34.88 -6.34 -19.63
C GLU A 147 -35.50 -7.09 -20.84
N GLU A 148 -34.98 -6.93 -22.06
CA GLU A 148 -35.41 -7.73 -23.23
C GLU A 148 -35.05 -9.22 -23.06
N GLU A 149 -35.93 -10.11 -23.52
CA GLU A 149 -35.72 -11.57 -23.49
C GLU A 149 -34.44 -11.96 -24.22
N ARG A 150 -33.36 -12.16 -23.45
CA ARG A 150 -32.13 -12.76 -23.97
C ARG A 150 -32.44 -14.13 -24.56
N THR A 151 -32.12 -14.32 -25.84
CA THR A 151 -32.26 -15.63 -26.49
C THR A 151 -31.59 -16.74 -25.65
N THR A 152 -32.16 -17.94 -25.66
CA THR A 152 -31.72 -19.07 -24.82
C THR A 152 -30.22 -19.40 -24.98
N ARG A 153 -29.63 -19.11 -26.15
CA ARG A 153 -28.19 -19.28 -26.44
C ARG A 153 -27.30 -18.26 -25.72
N ILE A 154 -27.72 -17.00 -25.65
CA ILE A 154 -26.98 -15.93 -24.95
C ILE A 154 -27.00 -16.17 -23.43
N ASN A 155 -28.13 -16.67 -22.89
CA ASN A 155 -28.19 -17.05 -21.48
C ASN A 155 -27.26 -18.21 -21.13
N LYS A 156 -27.13 -19.22 -22.00
CA LYS A 156 -26.15 -20.31 -21.81
C LYS A 156 -24.70 -19.81 -21.83
N ILE A 157 -24.35 -18.89 -22.72
CA ILE A 157 -23.02 -18.25 -22.76
C ILE A 157 -22.79 -17.40 -21.50
N SER A 158 -23.82 -16.73 -20.99
CA SER A 158 -23.70 -15.92 -19.77
C SER A 158 -23.38 -16.76 -18.52
N ASN A 159 -23.73 -18.05 -18.50
CA ASN A 159 -23.36 -18.98 -17.41
C ASN A 159 -21.87 -19.37 -17.44
N LEU A 160 -21.17 -19.13 -18.55
CA LEU A 160 -19.73 -19.36 -18.64
C LEU A 160 -18.95 -18.52 -17.63
N LYS A 161 -19.51 -17.39 -17.14
CA LYS A 161 -18.90 -16.59 -16.07
C LYS A 161 -18.60 -17.39 -14.80
N PHE A 162 -19.42 -18.40 -14.48
CA PHE A 162 -19.21 -19.25 -13.31
C PHE A 162 -18.01 -20.19 -13.46
N ILE A 163 -17.56 -20.44 -14.69
CA ILE A 163 -16.34 -21.22 -14.99
C ILE A 163 -15.16 -20.26 -15.22
N TYR A 164 -15.38 -19.20 -16.01
CA TYR A 164 -14.38 -18.22 -16.36
C TYR A 164 -13.84 -17.48 -15.14
N ILE A 165 -14.69 -17.04 -14.21
CA ILE A 165 -14.23 -16.30 -13.02
C ILE A 165 -13.27 -17.16 -12.19
N PRO A 166 -13.62 -18.39 -11.73
CA PRO A 166 -12.66 -19.25 -11.03
C PRO A 166 -11.41 -19.56 -11.85
N LEU A 167 -11.53 -19.81 -13.15
CA LEU A 167 -10.39 -20.10 -14.03
C LEU A 167 -9.40 -18.92 -14.08
N VAL A 168 -9.90 -17.69 -14.17
CA VAL A 168 -9.07 -16.48 -14.12
C VAL A 168 -8.39 -16.36 -12.77
N PHE A 169 -9.10 -16.57 -11.66
CA PHE A 169 -8.50 -16.52 -10.32
C PHE A 169 -7.42 -17.58 -10.14
N ILE A 170 -7.65 -18.83 -10.58
CA ILE A 170 -6.68 -19.92 -10.52
C ILE A 170 -5.47 -19.60 -11.41
N GLY A 171 -5.71 -19.16 -12.65
CA GLY A 171 -4.65 -18.83 -13.60
C GLY A 171 -3.76 -17.69 -13.10
N LEU A 172 -4.36 -16.61 -12.58
CA LEU A 172 -3.62 -15.50 -11.97
C LEU A 172 -2.90 -15.93 -10.71
N PHE A 173 -3.50 -16.76 -9.86
CA PHE A 173 -2.85 -17.29 -8.67
C PHE A 173 -1.59 -18.08 -9.05
N VAL A 174 -1.70 -19.05 -9.97
CA VAL A 174 -0.56 -19.84 -10.47
C VAL A 174 0.50 -18.95 -11.11
N LEU A 175 0.10 -17.97 -11.93
CA LEU A 175 1.03 -17.01 -12.54
C LEU A 175 1.79 -16.21 -11.46
N ILE A 176 1.09 -15.68 -10.46
CA ILE A 176 1.71 -14.86 -9.41
C ILE A 176 2.59 -15.71 -8.51
N THR A 177 2.19 -16.93 -8.14
CA THR A 177 3.03 -17.82 -7.32
C THR A 177 4.30 -18.23 -8.06
N THR A 178 4.19 -18.56 -9.35
CA THR A 178 5.37 -18.89 -10.17
C THR A 178 6.30 -17.69 -10.36
N LEU A 179 5.77 -16.48 -10.53
CA LEU A 179 6.58 -15.25 -10.57
C LEU A 179 7.23 -14.96 -9.22
N LYS A 180 6.52 -15.16 -8.10
CA LYS A 180 7.06 -15.02 -6.75
C LYS A 180 8.22 -15.99 -6.53
N ASP A 181 8.06 -17.25 -6.88
CA ASP A 181 9.12 -18.25 -6.68
C ASP A 181 10.33 -17.97 -7.58
N LYS A 182 10.11 -17.39 -8.77
CA LYS A 182 11.20 -17.05 -9.70
C LYS A 182 11.96 -15.76 -9.31
N PHE A 183 11.26 -14.76 -8.79
CA PHE A 183 11.82 -13.40 -8.60
C PHE A 183 11.88 -12.93 -7.14
N LEU A 184 11.16 -13.55 -6.21
CA LEU A 184 11.06 -13.13 -4.81
C LEU A 184 11.42 -14.24 -3.83
N SER A 185 11.93 -15.39 -4.30
CA SER A 185 12.41 -16.44 -3.42
C SER A 185 13.60 -15.95 -2.61
N GLN A 186 13.45 -15.92 -1.29
CA GLN A 186 14.53 -15.63 -0.36
C GLN A 186 15.38 -16.88 -0.18
N ASN A 187 16.51 -16.95 -0.89
CA ASN A 187 17.47 -18.03 -0.69
C ASN A 187 18.28 -17.81 0.60
N HIS A 188 19.18 -18.74 0.92
CA HIS A 188 19.98 -18.70 2.14
C HIS A 188 20.92 -17.48 2.24
N PHE A 189 21.23 -16.80 1.13
CA PHE A 189 21.99 -15.55 1.14
C PHE A 189 21.12 -14.33 1.42
N PHE A 190 19.80 -14.37 1.17
CA PHE A 190 18.92 -13.20 1.32
C PHE A 190 19.11 -12.55 2.69
N GLY A 191 19.35 -11.23 2.69
CA GLY A 191 19.64 -10.45 3.89
C GLY A 191 20.84 -9.53 3.77
N ALA A 192 21.18 -8.88 4.88
CA ALA A 192 22.31 -7.97 4.99
C ALA A 192 23.50 -8.67 5.68
N TRP A 193 24.67 -8.63 5.04
CA TRP A 193 25.88 -9.29 5.53
C TRP A 193 27.03 -8.32 5.66
N GLU A 194 27.71 -8.31 6.81
CA GLU A 194 28.86 -7.46 7.08
C GLU A 194 30.16 -8.25 7.00
N ASN A 195 31.14 -7.77 6.24
CA ASN A 195 32.47 -8.36 6.21
C ASN A 195 33.20 -8.09 7.54
N VAL A 196 33.77 -9.13 8.13
CA VAL A 196 34.43 -9.04 9.46
C VAL A 196 35.72 -8.22 9.43
N GLU A 197 36.42 -8.15 8.30
CA GLU A 197 37.71 -7.47 8.18
C GLU A 197 37.55 -6.05 7.64
N SER A 198 36.75 -5.86 6.58
CA SER A 198 36.60 -4.57 5.90
C SER A 198 35.44 -3.73 6.41
N ASN A 199 34.55 -4.28 7.24
CA ASN A 199 33.26 -3.69 7.63
C ASN A 199 32.33 -3.35 6.45
N GLU A 200 32.65 -3.76 5.22
CA GLU A 200 31.80 -3.54 4.05
C GLU A 200 30.54 -4.41 4.13
N ARG A 201 29.43 -3.91 3.58
CA ARG A 201 28.16 -4.64 3.55
C ARG A 201 27.85 -5.18 2.18
N ILE A 202 27.33 -6.41 2.13
CA ILE A 202 26.70 -6.99 0.96
C ILE A 202 25.24 -7.26 1.30
N TYR A 203 24.35 -6.65 0.54
CA TYR A 203 22.92 -6.94 0.57
C TYR A 203 22.64 -7.96 -0.53
N PHE A 204 22.11 -9.12 -0.16
CA PHE A 204 21.55 -10.05 -1.12
C PHE A 204 20.04 -9.88 -1.09
N GLU A 205 19.50 -9.50 -2.24
CA GLU A 205 18.11 -9.11 -2.41
C GLU A 205 17.34 -10.14 -3.23
N SER A 206 16.05 -9.86 -3.42
CA SER A 206 15.19 -10.64 -4.30
C SER A 206 15.72 -10.67 -5.74
N ALA A 207 15.25 -11.61 -6.55
CA ALA A 207 15.68 -11.82 -7.94
C ALA A 207 17.18 -12.10 -8.11
N ASN A 208 17.81 -12.60 -7.05
CA ASN A 208 19.25 -12.83 -6.95
C ASN A 208 20.08 -11.59 -7.33
N THR A 209 19.63 -10.39 -6.95
CA THR A 209 20.45 -9.18 -7.05
C THR A 209 21.27 -8.99 -5.80
N PHE A 210 22.41 -8.30 -5.94
CA PHE A 210 23.19 -7.89 -4.78
C PHE A 210 23.63 -6.44 -4.91
N GLN A 211 23.85 -5.81 -3.76
CA GLN A 211 24.44 -4.50 -3.65
C GLN A 211 25.56 -4.56 -2.62
N LYS A 212 26.79 -4.25 -3.04
CA LYS A 212 27.93 -4.08 -2.13
C LYS A 212 28.09 -2.59 -1.83
N VAL A 213 28.16 -2.25 -0.55
CA VAL A 213 28.12 -0.88 -0.07
C VAL A 213 29.24 -0.64 0.94
N ASN A 214 29.85 0.55 0.89
CA ASN A 214 30.75 0.99 1.95
C ASN A 214 29.92 1.44 3.16
N ASN A 215 30.18 0.88 4.33
CA ASN A 215 29.41 1.15 5.55
C ASN A 215 29.52 2.62 6.01
N SER A 216 30.58 3.33 5.63
CA SER A 216 30.76 4.74 6.00
C SER A 216 29.95 5.72 5.15
N THR A 217 29.68 5.40 3.88
CA THR A 217 29.02 6.32 2.92
C THR A 217 27.64 5.84 2.48
N PHE A 218 27.30 4.58 2.74
CA PHE A 218 26.11 3.90 2.22
C PHE A 218 25.92 3.98 0.70
N LYS A 219 26.96 4.37 -0.05
CA LYS A 219 26.95 4.39 -1.51
C LYS A 219 27.27 3.00 -2.08
N PRO A 220 26.54 2.55 -3.11
CA PRO A 220 26.86 1.30 -3.80
C PRO A 220 28.23 1.37 -4.45
N ILE A 221 29.12 0.48 -4.05
CA ILE A 221 30.41 0.25 -4.71
C ILE A 221 30.18 -0.62 -5.94
N ASN A 222 29.36 -1.65 -5.78
CA ASN A 222 29.00 -2.59 -6.83
C ASN A 222 27.54 -2.98 -6.72
N SER A 223 26.91 -3.23 -7.86
CA SER A 223 25.61 -3.87 -7.91
C SER A 223 25.53 -4.82 -9.10
N GLY A 224 24.68 -5.83 -9.00
CA GLY A 224 24.53 -6.79 -10.07
C GLY A 224 23.71 -7.99 -9.67
N VAL A 225 23.96 -9.11 -10.36
CA VAL A 225 23.25 -10.37 -10.17
C VAL A 225 24.25 -11.41 -9.65
N TYR A 226 23.78 -12.27 -8.75
CA TYR A 226 24.55 -13.43 -8.32
C TYR A 226 23.86 -14.72 -8.73
N ASN A 227 24.66 -15.72 -9.04
CA ASN A 227 24.22 -17.09 -9.20
C ASN A 227 24.97 -17.96 -8.19
N PHE A 228 24.35 -19.04 -7.77
CA PHE A 228 24.96 -20.01 -6.88
C PHE A 228 24.58 -21.43 -7.29
N GLU A 229 25.52 -22.34 -7.11
CA GLU A 229 25.31 -23.79 -7.20
C GLU A 229 25.35 -24.38 -5.78
N LYS A 230 25.45 -25.71 -5.63
CA LYS A 230 25.45 -26.37 -4.31
C LYS A 230 26.44 -25.77 -3.32
N ASP A 231 27.69 -25.57 -3.74
CA ASP A 231 28.78 -25.12 -2.86
C ASP A 231 29.54 -23.91 -3.42
N SER A 232 29.08 -23.31 -4.52
CA SER A 232 29.78 -22.20 -5.18
C SER A 232 28.88 -21.00 -5.40
N ILE A 233 29.43 -19.80 -5.21
CA ILE A 233 28.73 -18.53 -5.44
C ILE A 233 29.52 -17.68 -6.43
N TYR A 234 28.80 -16.95 -7.26
CA TYR A 234 29.32 -16.13 -8.33
C TYR A 234 28.55 -14.80 -8.41
N LEU A 235 29.23 -13.69 -8.16
CA LEU A 235 28.70 -12.33 -8.25
C LEU A 235 29.24 -11.66 -9.51
N LYS A 236 28.33 -11.23 -10.39
CA LYS A 236 28.64 -10.47 -11.60
C LYS A 236 27.91 -9.13 -11.54
N GLY A 237 28.64 -8.05 -11.73
CA GLY A 237 28.06 -6.72 -11.61
C GLY A 237 28.96 -5.65 -12.20
N THR A 238 28.47 -4.43 -12.18
CA THR A 238 29.21 -3.25 -12.64
C THR A 238 29.78 -2.50 -11.43
N GLN A 239 30.89 -1.81 -11.68
CA GLN A 239 31.36 -0.72 -10.80
C GLN A 239 30.74 0.57 -11.31
N GLU A 240 30.41 1.51 -10.42
CA GLU A 240 29.84 2.81 -10.84
C GLU A 240 30.78 3.56 -11.81
N GLU A 241 32.09 3.37 -11.68
CA GLU A 241 33.12 3.99 -12.54
C GLU A 241 33.36 3.25 -13.87
N ASN A 242 33.00 1.97 -13.97
CA ASN A 242 33.20 1.14 -15.17
C ASN A 242 31.90 0.38 -15.53
N GLN A 243 31.28 0.78 -16.64
CA GLN A 243 30.03 0.18 -17.15
C GLN A 243 30.19 -1.25 -17.69
N THR A 244 31.40 -1.81 -17.67
CA THR A 244 31.66 -3.19 -18.10
C THR A 244 31.36 -4.17 -16.96
N PRO A 245 30.51 -5.17 -17.16
CA PRO A 245 30.17 -6.13 -16.11
C PRO A 245 31.35 -7.08 -15.85
N GLU A 246 31.87 -7.04 -14.64
CA GLU A 246 33.02 -7.83 -14.19
C GLU A 246 32.62 -8.87 -13.14
N ILE A 247 33.49 -9.86 -12.96
CA ILE A 247 33.38 -10.86 -11.91
C ILE A 247 33.90 -10.23 -10.62
N ILE A 248 32.99 -9.86 -9.73
CA ILE A 248 33.34 -9.18 -8.48
C ILE A 248 33.79 -10.19 -7.43
N LEU A 249 33.13 -11.35 -7.39
CA LEU A 249 33.43 -12.39 -6.41
C LEU A 249 33.05 -13.76 -6.98
N LYS A 250 33.95 -14.73 -6.86
CA LYS A 250 33.72 -16.13 -7.20
C LYS A 250 34.46 -17.01 -6.20
N GLY A 251 33.76 -17.97 -5.61
CA GLY A 251 34.35 -18.83 -4.59
C GLY A 251 33.46 -19.96 -4.13
N LYS A 252 34.02 -20.88 -3.35
CA LYS A 252 33.21 -21.86 -2.60
C LYS A 252 32.64 -21.19 -1.37
N PHE A 253 31.39 -21.47 -1.03
CA PHE A 253 30.76 -20.90 0.15
C PHE A 253 30.41 -21.97 1.18
N ASN A 254 30.41 -21.56 2.45
CA ASN A 254 29.85 -22.33 3.55
C ASN A 254 29.07 -21.37 4.44
N ILE A 255 27.79 -21.68 4.69
CA ILE A 255 26.92 -20.89 5.55
C ILE A 255 26.60 -21.69 6.81
N ASN A 256 26.90 -21.11 7.96
CA ASN A 256 26.50 -21.63 9.25
C ASN A 256 25.68 -20.56 9.99
N ASN A 257 24.35 -20.69 9.96
CA ASN A 257 23.35 -19.76 10.51
C ASN A 257 23.58 -18.28 10.15
N ASN A 258 24.45 -17.60 10.91
CA ASN A 258 24.74 -16.18 10.80
C ASN A 258 26.14 -15.88 10.24
N GLU A 259 26.91 -16.89 9.85
CA GLU A 259 28.24 -16.71 9.29
C GLU A 259 28.30 -17.29 7.87
N LEU A 260 28.74 -16.46 6.92
CA LEU A 260 28.97 -16.82 5.52
C LEU A 260 30.47 -16.75 5.26
N LYS A 261 31.09 -17.89 4.97
CA LYS A 261 32.48 -17.98 4.52
C LYS A 261 32.50 -18.17 3.01
N ILE A 262 33.33 -17.39 2.33
CA ILE A 262 33.56 -17.50 0.89
C ILE A 262 35.06 -17.68 0.66
N GLU A 263 35.46 -18.85 0.18
CA GLU A 263 36.81 -19.18 -0.21
C GLU A 263 37.05 -18.77 -1.67
N THR A 264 37.84 -17.72 -1.86
CA THR A 264 38.21 -17.19 -3.19
C THR A 264 39.67 -17.49 -3.50
N THR A 265 40.09 -17.33 -4.76
CA THR A 265 41.51 -17.43 -5.14
C THR A 265 42.42 -16.40 -4.47
N LYS A 266 41.84 -15.32 -3.94
CA LYS A 266 42.54 -14.23 -3.24
C LYS A 266 42.52 -14.38 -1.71
N GLY A 267 41.90 -15.43 -1.18
CA GLY A 267 41.74 -15.66 0.27
C GLY A 267 40.31 -15.94 0.70
N VAL A 268 40.12 -16.14 2.01
CA VAL A 268 38.82 -16.43 2.62
C VAL A 268 38.18 -15.13 3.10
N LYS A 269 36.93 -14.88 2.70
CA LYS A 269 36.14 -13.75 3.20
C LYS A 269 35.07 -14.26 4.15
N ILE A 270 34.99 -13.67 5.34
CA ILE A 270 34.00 -14.02 6.36
C ILE A 270 33.01 -12.87 6.50
N TYR A 271 31.72 -13.21 6.46
CA TYR A 271 30.63 -12.27 6.62
C TYR A 271 29.70 -12.70 7.76
N LYS A 272 29.20 -11.73 8.52
CA LYS A 272 28.18 -11.95 9.56
C LYS A 272 26.84 -11.37 9.14
N ARG A 273 25.76 -12.14 9.31
CA ARG A 273 24.38 -11.70 9.04
C ARG A 273 23.96 -10.64 10.07
N ILE A 274 23.47 -9.52 9.58
CA ILE A 274 22.94 -8.40 10.39
C ILE A 274 21.42 -8.45 10.42
N ARG A 275 20.80 -8.78 9.28
CA ARG A 275 19.36 -8.88 9.05
C ARG A 275 19.06 -9.98 8.06
#